data_AF-A0A016XM38-F1
#
_entry.id   AF-A0A016XM38-F1
#
_cell.length_a   1.000
_cell.length_b   1.000
_cell.length_c   1.000
_cell.angle_alpha   90.00
_cell.angle_beta   90.00
_cell.angle_gamma   90.00
#
_symmetry.space_group_name_H-M   'P 1'
#
loop_
_entity.id
_entity.type
_entity.pdbx_description
1 polymer ?
#
loop_
_entity_poly.entity_id
_entity_poly.type
_entity_poly.pdbx_seq_one_letter_code
_entity_poly.pdbx_strand_id
1 'polypeptide(L)'
;MCRNIKTLFNFEPPATELEIRDASLQFVRKLSGFSVPSRVNEAAFNQAVEEVAATARKLMASLVTHAEPRNREVEALKAKARSAQRFGSEA
;
A
#
# COMPACT_ATOMS: atom_id res chain seq x y z
N MET A 1 1.66 -11.44 6.76
CA MET A 1 1.07 -10.51 5.78
C MET A 1 1.42 -9.08 6.16
N CYS A 2 1.93 -8.24 5.26
CA CYS A 2 2.11 -6.81 5.50
C CYS A 2 0.74 -6.18 5.73
N ARG A 3 0.30 -6.09 6.99
CA ARG A 3 -1.05 -5.60 7.34
C ARG A 3 -1.32 -4.16 6.86
N ASN A 4 -0.28 -3.44 6.41
CA ASN A 4 -0.36 -2.06 5.93
C ASN A 4 -0.21 -1.86 4.41
N ILE A 5 0.05 -2.89 3.61
CA ILE A 5 0.07 -2.71 2.14
C ILE A 5 -1.37 -2.84 1.62
N LYS A 6 -1.91 -1.74 1.08
CA LYS A 6 -3.27 -1.68 0.52
C LYS A 6 -3.26 -1.99 -0.98
N THR A 7 -4.36 -2.53 -1.49
CA THR A 7 -4.60 -2.62 -2.94
C THR A 7 -4.77 -1.23 -3.53
N LEU A 8 -4.03 -0.90 -4.59
CA LEU A 8 -4.05 0.41 -5.24
C LEU A 8 -4.75 0.42 -6.61
N PHE A 9 -4.92 -0.74 -7.24
CA PHE A 9 -5.51 -0.85 -8.57
C PHE A 9 -7.05 -0.72 -8.55
N ASN A 10 -7.60 -0.18 -9.64
CA ASN A 10 -9.02 -0.03 -9.91
C ASN A 10 -9.77 0.86 -8.88
N PHE A 11 -9.24 2.07 -8.64
CA PHE A 11 -9.89 3.08 -7.81
C PHE A 11 -10.11 4.38 -8.60
N GLU A 12 -11.18 5.10 -8.24
CA GLU A 12 -11.44 6.47 -8.69
C GLU A 12 -11.45 7.40 -7.46
N PRO A 13 -10.57 8.42 -7.38
CA PRO A 13 -9.48 8.72 -8.33
C PRO A 13 -8.34 7.68 -8.27
N PRO A 14 -7.53 7.56 -9.34
CA PRO A 14 -6.40 6.62 -9.41
C PRO A 14 -5.41 6.74 -8.25
N ALA A 15 -4.61 5.69 -8.04
CA ALA A 15 -3.51 5.66 -7.07
C ALA A 15 -2.57 6.86 -7.25
N THR A 16 -2.34 7.59 -6.17
CA THR A 16 -1.39 8.71 -6.17
C THR A 16 0.04 8.18 -6.05
N GLU A 17 0.99 9.01 -6.49
CA GLU A 17 2.43 8.71 -6.35
C GLU A 17 2.84 8.49 -4.88
N LEU A 18 2.26 9.24 -3.95
CA LEU A 18 2.51 9.08 -2.53
C LEU A 18 2.05 7.71 -2.03
N GLU A 19 0.86 7.25 -2.42
CA GLU A 19 0.35 5.92 -2.04
C GLU A 19 1.21 4.79 -2.60
N ILE A 20 1.70 4.93 -3.84
CA ILE A 20 2.62 3.97 -4.46
C ILE A 20 3.94 3.93 -3.70
N ARG A 21 4.50 5.10 -3.36
CA ARG A 21 5.74 5.20 -2.59
C ARG A 21 5.58 4.62 -1.18
N ASP A 22 4.48 4.91 -0.51
CA ASP A 22 4.18 4.37 0.83
C ASP A 22 4.02 2.85 0.80
N ALA A 23 3.33 2.29 -0.20
CA ALA A 23 3.24 0.84 -0.39
C ALA A 23 4.62 0.21 -0.61
N SER A 24 5.47 0.86 -1.41
CA SER A 24 6.84 0.42 -1.69
C SER A 24 7.72 0.46 -0.45
N LEU A 25 7.61 1.51 0.37
CA LEU A 25 8.27 1.61 1.66
C LEU A 25 7.88 0.44 2.58
N GLN A 26 6.58 0.15 2.70
CA GLN A 26 6.11 -0.95 3.55
C GLN A 26 6.58 -2.33 3.02
N PHE A 27 6.69 -2.50 1.70
CA PHE A 27 7.26 -3.69 1.09
C PHE A 27 8.74 -3.87 1.46
N VAL A 28 9.55 -2.82 1.28
CA VAL A 28 10.99 -2.86 1.61
C VAL A 28 11.21 -3.07 3.10
N ARG A 29 10.43 -2.42 3.97
CA ARG A 29 10.43 -2.69 5.43
C ARG A 29 10.16 -4.14 5.75
N LYS A 30 9.18 -4.75 5.08
CA LYS A 30 8.86 -6.17 5.31
C LYS A 30 10.00 -7.08 4.89
N LEU A 31 10.59 -6.82 3.73
CA LEU A 31 11.64 -7.66 3.16
C LEU A 31 12.94 -7.56 3.99
N SER A 32 13.33 -6.35 4.36
CA SER A 32 14.54 -6.10 5.16
C SER A 32 14.38 -6.44 6.64
N GLY A 33 13.15 -6.43 7.17
CA GLY A 33 12.91 -6.52 8.61
C GLY A 33 13.17 -5.21 9.38
N PHE A 34 13.56 -4.13 8.69
CA PHE A 34 13.82 -2.84 9.31
C PHE A 34 12.55 -1.99 9.37
N SER A 35 12.22 -1.44 10.54
CA SER A 35 11.27 -0.33 10.65
C SER A 35 11.94 1.00 10.28
N VAL A 36 13.18 1.16 10.74
CA VAL A 36 14.10 2.27 10.43
C VAL A 36 15.45 1.64 10.07
N PRO A 37 16.03 1.93 8.88
CA PRO A 37 17.33 1.40 8.51
C PRO A 37 18.43 2.02 9.39
N SER A 38 19.54 1.29 9.57
CA SER A 38 20.74 1.87 10.17
C SER A 38 21.36 2.92 9.24
N ARG A 39 22.15 3.85 9.78
CA ARG A 39 22.83 4.89 8.99
C ARG A 39 23.66 4.35 7.82
N VAL A 40 24.29 3.18 8.00
CA VAL A 40 25.10 2.52 6.96
C VAL A 40 24.21 1.99 5.83
N ASN A 41 23.01 1.51 6.15
CA ASN A 41 22.10 0.89 5.20
C ASN A 41 21.07 1.87 4.60
N GLU A 42 21.01 3.10 5.09
CA GLU A 42 19.99 4.09 4.71
C GLU A 42 19.96 4.37 3.21
N ALA A 43 21.13 4.54 2.58
CA ALA A 43 21.22 4.78 1.14
C ALA A 43 20.66 3.60 0.32
N ALA A 44 21.07 2.37 0.63
CA ALA A 44 20.60 1.16 -0.04
C ALA A 44 19.08 0.94 0.19
N PHE A 45 18.61 1.20 1.41
CA PHE A 45 17.20 1.11 1.76
C PHE A 45 16.35 2.10 0.96
N ASN A 46 16.76 3.38 0.92
CA ASN A 46 16.04 4.41 0.18
C ASN A 46 16.05 4.14 -1.32
N GLN A 47 17.17 3.70 -1.88
CA GLN A 47 17.25 3.32 -3.29
C GLN A 47 16.26 2.19 -3.62
N ALA A 48 16.20 1.14 -2.80
CA ALA A 48 15.26 0.04 -3.00
C ALA A 48 13.80 0.52 -2.97
N VAL A 49 13.45 1.47 -2.09
CA VAL A 49 12.10 2.05 -2.05
C VAL A 49 11.76 2.75 -3.37
N GLU A 50 12.67 3.56 -3.91
CA GLU A 50 12.43 4.30 -5.16
C GLU A 50 12.34 3.37 -6.38
N GLU A 51 13.17 2.33 -6.45
CA GLU A 51 13.13 1.33 -7.53
C GLU A 51 11.83 0.51 -7.53
N VAL A 52 11.38 0.10 -6.33
CA VAL A 52 10.10 -0.60 -6.16
C VAL A 52 8.95 0.34 -6.52
N ALA A 53 8.99 1.61 -6.10
CA ALA A 53 7.97 2.59 -6.44
C ALA A 53 7.88 2.84 -7.95
N ALA A 54 9.03 2.96 -8.64
CA ALA A 54 9.08 3.10 -10.09
C ALA A 54 8.49 1.88 -10.81
N THR A 55 8.78 0.67 -10.32
CA THR A 55 8.23 -0.58 -10.86
C THR A 55 6.73 -0.68 -10.61
N ALA A 56 6.28 -0.35 -9.40
CA ALA A 56 4.87 -0.34 -9.05
C ALA A 56 4.07 0.68 -9.87
N ARG A 57 4.62 1.88 -10.14
CA ARG A 57 4.01 2.87 -11.04
C ARG A 57 3.79 2.32 -12.44
N LYS A 58 4.82 1.70 -13.03
CA LYS A 58 4.71 1.05 -14.35
C LYS A 58 3.67 -0.05 -14.36
N LEU A 59 3.60 -0.85 -13.30
CA LEU A 59 2.56 -1.87 -13.15
C LEU A 59 1.17 -1.23 -13.11
N MET A 60 0.93 -0.25 -12.23
CA MET A 60 -0.38 0.40 -12.12
C MET A 60 -0.84 1.06 -13.42
N ALA A 61 0.09 1.64 -14.20
CA ALA A 61 -0.21 2.25 -15.49
C ALA A 61 -0.48 1.22 -16.61
N SER A 62 -0.04 -0.03 -16.47
CA SER A 62 -0.18 -1.08 -17.49
C SER A 62 -1.35 -2.03 -17.25
N LEU A 63 -1.89 -2.08 -16.03
CA LEU A 63 -3.05 -2.90 -15.72
C LEU A 63 -4.33 -2.30 -16.34
N VAL A 64 -5.10 -3.17 -17.00
CA VAL A 64 -6.40 -2.82 -17.60
C VAL A 64 -7.48 -3.69 -16.95
N THR A 65 -8.67 -3.12 -16.77
CA THR A 65 -9.84 -3.84 -16.26
C THR A 65 -11.11 -3.29 -16.89
N HIS A 66 -12.12 -4.15 -17.02
CA HIS A 66 -13.48 -3.77 -17.42
C HIS A 66 -14.42 -3.63 -16.21
N ALA A 67 -13.95 -3.95 -15.01
CA ALA A 67 -14.73 -3.78 -13.79
C ALA A 67 -14.91 -2.30 -13.45
N GLU A 68 -16.02 -1.96 -12.81
CA GLU A 68 -16.26 -0.61 -12.31
C GLU A 68 -15.18 -0.19 -11.30
N PRO A 69 -14.70 1.07 -11.34
CA PRO A 69 -13.76 1.59 -10.35
C PRO A 69 -14.33 1.55 -8.94
N ARG A 70 -13.48 1.21 -7.97
CA ARG A 70 -13.83 1.19 -6.55
C ARG A 70 -13.69 2.59 -5.96
N ASN A 71 -14.60 2.93 -5.04
CA ASN A 71 -14.49 4.15 -4.25
C ASN A 71 -13.69 3.88 -2.97
N ARG A 72 -12.66 4.70 -2.70
CA ARG A 72 -11.77 4.55 -1.54
C ARG A 72 -12.49 4.71 -0.20
N GLU A 73 -13.40 5.67 -0.10
CA GLU A 73 -14.15 5.94 1.13
C GLU A 73 -15.06 4.77 1.48
N VAL A 74 -15.77 4.24 0.48
CA VAL A 74 -16.62 3.05 0.64
C VAL A 74 -15.80 1.85 1.10
N GLU A 75 -14.62 1.61 0.53
CA GLU A 75 -13.75 0.52 0.95
C GLU A 75 -13.16 0.71 2.36
N ALA A 76 -12.85 1.95 2.74
CA ALA A 76 -12.42 2.29 4.09
C ALA A 76 -13.54 2.07 5.12
N LEU A 77 -14.78 2.45 4.81
CA LEU A 77 -15.95 2.21 5.66
C LEU A 77 -16.23 0.72 5.82
N LYS A 78 -16.18 -0.06 4.72
CA LYS A 78 -16.28 -1.53 4.78
C LYS A 78 -15.19 -2.13 5.66
N ALA A 79 -13.94 -1.62 5.57
CA ALA A 79 -12.86 -2.09 6.43
C ALA A 79 -13.10 -1.77 7.92
N LYS A 80 -13.58 -0.57 8.24
CA LYS A 80 -13.96 -0.18 9.60
C LYS A 80 -15.09 -1.06 10.14
N ALA A 81 -16.14 -1.29 9.36
CA ALA A 81 -17.27 -2.15 9.75
C ALA A 81 -16.82 -3.59 10.04
N ARG A 82 -15.97 -4.18 9.18
CA ARG A 82 -15.38 -5.50 9.43
C ARG A 82 -14.53 -5.53 10.70
N SER A 83 -13.78 -4.45 10.99
CA SER A 83 -13.00 -4.34 12.22
C SER A 83 -13.91 -4.26 13.45
N ALA A 84 -14.99 -3.49 13.38
CA ALA A 84 -15.98 -3.39 14.46
C ALA A 84 -16.69 -4.73 14.74
N GLN A 85 -17.03 -5.50 13.70
CA GLN A 85 -17.59 -6.85 13.87
C GLN A 85 -16.61 -7.82 14.54
N ARG A 86 -15.30 -7.66 14.29
CA ARG A 86 -14.27 -8.57 14.80
C ARG A 86 -13.80 -8.21 16.22
N PHE A 87 -13.75 -6.92 16.54
CA PHE A 87 -13.12 -6.42 17.77
C PHE A 87 -14.07 -5.58 18.64
N GLY A 88 -15.28 -5.29 18.17
CA GLY A 88 -16.32 -4.72 19.00
C GLY A 88 -16.77 -5.76 20.01
N SER A 89 -16.37 -5.60 21.26
CA SER A 89 -16.97 -6.31 22.38
C SER A 89 -18.48 -6.03 22.38
N GLU A 90 -19.30 -7.07 22.52
CA GLU A 90 -20.65 -6.90 23.06
C GLU A 90 -20.50 -6.11 24.37
N ALA A 91 -21.11 -4.92 24.41
CA ALA A 91 -21.35 -4.19 25.63
C ALA A 91 -22.64 -4.74 26.27
#